data_AF-A0A1I2WQY5-F1
#
_entry.id   AF-A0A1I2WQY5-F1
#
_cell.length_a   1.000
_cell.length_b   1.000
_cell.length_c   1.000
_cell.angle_alpha   90.00
_cell.angle_beta   90.00
_cell.angle_gamma   90.00
#
_symmetry.space_group_name_H-M   'P 1'
#
loop_
_entity.id
_entity.type
_entity.pdbx_description
1 polymer ?
#
loop_
_entity_poly.entity_id
_entity_poly.type
_entity_poly.pdbx_seq_one_letter_code
_entity_poly.pdbx_strand_id
1 'polypeptide(L)'
;MVIEIDDLDFSAFSPEHIARVRPMMEELAVKTRRNLRLLDSILGIQTEAPNLAHEHDCLCLDLHEANTLTAALKDDLTLAHRRIKVLEDRLAALEDTEVEAAVYRSVGLASTAHAVVVSAARRALLHHLHPDRTPPAQRAEATRRFQIASAAFDRIVELRR
;
A
#
# COMPACT_ATOMS: atom_id res chain seq x y z
N MET A 1 36.00 18.26 -34.96
CA MET A 1 36.19 19.09 -33.74
C MET A 1 34.85 19.12 -33.03
N VAL A 2 34.64 18.17 -32.12
CA VAL A 2 33.41 18.09 -31.30
C VAL A 2 33.66 19.07 -30.15
N ILE A 3 32.87 20.13 -30.07
CA ILE A 3 32.91 21.02 -28.91
C ILE A 3 32.05 20.33 -27.85
N GLU A 4 32.70 19.67 -26.90
CA GLU A 4 32.06 19.13 -25.70
C GLU A 4 31.44 20.32 -24.93
N ILE A 5 30.16 20.23 -24.59
CA ILE A 5 29.40 21.28 -23.88
C ILE A 5 29.73 21.24 -22.37
N ASP A 6 30.91 20.75 -21.99
CA ASP A 6 31.28 20.50 -20.60
C ASP A 6 31.90 21.73 -19.89
N ASP A 7 32.13 22.84 -20.61
CA ASP A 7 32.77 24.05 -20.05
C ASP A 7 31.80 25.21 -19.72
N LEU A 8 30.48 24.98 -19.73
CA LEU A 8 29.52 26.03 -19.37
C LEU A 8 29.28 26.06 -17.85
N ASP A 9 30.12 26.82 -17.14
CA ASP A 9 29.92 27.09 -15.71
C ASP A 9 28.78 28.10 -15.49
N PHE A 10 27.63 27.59 -15.06
CA PHE A 10 26.46 28.39 -14.71
C PHE A 10 26.34 28.69 -13.20
N SER A 11 27.32 28.31 -12.39
CA SER A 11 27.28 28.47 -10.93
C SER A 11 27.13 29.93 -10.47
N ALA A 12 27.53 30.88 -11.31
CA ALA A 12 27.41 32.33 -11.06
C ALA A 12 26.00 32.90 -11.32
N PHE A 13 25.07 32.13 -11.90
CA PHE A 13 23.74 32.62 -12.26
C PHE A 13 22.63 32.02 -11.39
N SER A 14 21.78 32.88 -10.84
CA SER A 14 20.56 32.44 -10.13
C SER A 14 19.61 31.67 -11.07
N PRO A 15 18.88 30.66 -10.58
CA PRO A 15 17.87 29.92 -11.37
C PRO A 15 16.83 30.83 -12.05
N GLU A 16 16.47 31.95 -11.43
CA GLU A 16 15.53 32.93 -11.98
C GLU A 16 16.13 33.70 -13.17
N HIS A 17 17.44 34.01 -13.11
CA HIS A 17 18.15 34.65 -14.22
C HIS A 17 18.29 33.69 -15.41
N ILE A 18 18.57 32.41 -15.15
CA ILE A 18 18.62 31.38 -16.19
C ILE A 18 17.23 31.20 -16.83
N ALA A 19 16.16 31.19 -16.03
CA ALA A 19 14.78 31.09 -16.53
C ALA A 19 14.40 32.28 -17.43
N ARG A 20 14.87 33.50 -17.10
CA ARG A 20 14.62 34.71 -17.90
C ARG A 20 15.34 34.71 -19.25
N VAL A 21 16.54 34.15 -19.32
CA VAL A 21 17.39 34.13 -20.53
C VAL A 21 17.16 32.89 -21.38
N ARG A 22 16.60 31.82 -20.81
CA ARG A 22 16.19 30.58 -21.49
C ARG A 22 15.49 30.79 -22.84
N PRO A 23 14.41 31.60 -22.96
CA PRO A 23 13.72 31.77 -24.24
C PRO A 23 14.62 32.39 -25.33
N MET A 24 15.52 33.32 -24.96
CA MET A 24 16.48 33.90 -25.90
C MET A 24 17.56 32.89 -26.31
N MET A 25 17.99 32.02 -25.38
CA MET A 25 18.93 30.94 -25.69
C MET A 25 18.32 29.87 -26.58
N GLU A 26 17.04 29.53 -26.37
CA GLU A 26 16.29 28.64 -27.25
C GLU A 26 16.17 29.23 -28.67
N GLU A 27 15.83 30.53 -28.77
CA GLU A 27 15.77 31.21 -30.07
C GLU A 27 17.14 31.26 -30.77
N LEU A 28 18.21 31.55 -30.02
CA LEU A 28 19.58 31.56 -30.55
C LEU A 28 19.99 30.15 -31.01
N ALA A 29 19.70 29.12 -30.22
CA ALA A 29 19.99 27.73 -30.59
C ALA A 29 19.25 27.33 -31.89
N VAL A 30 18.00 27.74 -32.05
CA VAL A 30 17.23 27.53 -33.29
C VAL A 30 17.89 28.23 -34.47
N LYS A 31 18.28 29.51 -34.32
CA LYS A 31 18.98 30.28 -35.38
C LYS A 31 20.33 29.66 -35.74
N THR A 32 21.12 29.27 -34.75
CA THR A 32 22.43 28.65 -34.95
C THR A 32 22.30 27.30 -35.66
N ARG A 33 21.35 26.43 -35.25
CA ARG A 33 21.07 25.17 -35.96
C ARG A 33 20.66 25.42 -37.42
N ARG A 34 19.86 26.44 -37.68
CA ARG A 34 19.47 26.82 -39.05
C ARG A 34 20.68 27.27 -39.88
N ASN A 35 21.56 28.10 -39.32
CA ASN A 35 22.76 28.57 -40.01
C ASN A 35 23.73 27.43 -40.30
N LEU A 36 23.93 26.51 -39.35
CA LEU A 36 24.75 25.32 -39.55
C LEU A 36 24.20 24.44 -40.68
N ARG A 37 22.88 24.20 -40.73
CA ARG A 37 22.24 23.47 -41.86
C ARG A 37 22.46 24.15 -43.21
N LEU A 38 22.42 25.48 -43.26
CA LEU A 38 22.70 26.22 -44.49
C LEU A 38 24.17 26.07 -44.91
N LEU A 39 25.10 26.13 -43.97
CA LEU A 39 26.52 25.91 -44.23
C LEU A 39 26.79 24.48 -44.71
N ASP A 40 26.21 23.47 -44.08
CA ASP A 40 26.34 22.07 -44.50
C ASP A 40 25.80 21.86 -45.92
N SER A 41 24.68 22.52 -46.28
CA SER A 41 24.12 22.50 -47.63
C SER A 41 25.02 23.19 -48.66
N ILE A 42 25.70 24.28 -48.30
CA ILE A 42 26.65 24.98 -49.19
C ILE A 42 27.92 24.14 -49.38
N LEU A 43 28.35 23.43 -48.33
CA LEU A 43 29.54 22.58 -48.33
C LEU A 43 29.30 21.21 -48.97
N GLY A 44 28.07 20.90 -49.39
CA GLY A 44 27.73 19.64 -50.06
C GLY A 44 27.81 18.40 -49.15
N ILE A 45 27.83 18.60 -47.83
CA ILE A 45 27.83 17.52 -46.85
C ILE A 45 26.42 16.97 -46.81
N GLN A 46 26.18 15.84 -47.49
CA GLN A 46 24.92 15.12 -47.33
C GLN A 46 24.88 14.56 -45.92
N THR A 47 24.18 15.25 -45.03
CA THR A 47 23.86 14.72 -43.71
C THR A 47 22.93 13.52 -43.90
N GLU A 48 23.36 12.32 -43.52
CA GLU A 48 22.51 11.13 -43.28
C GLU A 48 21.44 11.37 -42.19
N ALA A 49 21.28 12.61 -41.74
CA ALA A 49 20.42 13.09 -40.66
C ALA A 49 18.89 12.99 -40.83
N PRO A 50 18.25 12.82 -42.01
CA PRO A 50 16.79 12.68 -42.03
C PRO A 50 16.34 11.39 -41.34
N ASN A 51 17.13 10.30 -41.41
CA ASN A 51 16.81 9.06 -40.70
C ASN A 51 16.97 9.23 -39.18
N LEU A 52 18.04 9.86 -38.70
CA LEU A 52 18.27 10.05 -37.26
C LEU A 52 17.22 10.95 -36.60
N ALA A 53 16.77 12.01 -37.28
CA ALA A 53 15.71 12.86 -36.75
C ALA A 53 14.37 12.11 -36.68
N HIS A 54 14.05 11.34 -37.72
CA HIS A 54 12.86 10.51 -37.74
C HIS A 54 12.91 9.39 -36.68
N GLU A 55 14.05 8.74 -36.52
CA GLU A 55 14.29 7.72 -35.48
C GLU A 55 14.16 8.32 -34.09
N HIS A 56 14.71 9.51 -33.85
CA HIS A 56 14.55 10.22 -32.58
C HIS A 56 13.08 10.55 -32.28
N ASP A 57 12.33 11.02 -33.29
CA ASP A 57 10.90 11.31 -33.14
C ASP A 57 10.10 10.03 -32.85
N CYS A 58 10.41 8.92 -33.51
CA CYS A 58 9.82 7.60 -33.22
C CYS A 58 10.14 7.15 -31.79
N LEU A 59 11.40 7.23 -31.36
CA LEU A 59 11.80 6.87 -29.99
C LEU A 59 11.13 7.75 -28.94
N CYS A 60 10.90 9.03 -29.23
CA CYS A 60 10.17 9.92 -28.34
C CYS A 60 8.70 9.51 -28.20
N LEU A 61 8.07 9.07 -29.30
CA LEU A 61 6.71 8.55 -29.27
C LEU A 61 6.63 7.24 -28.48
N ASP A 62 7.54 6.30 -28.72
CA ASP A 62 7.60 5.03 -28.01
C ASP A 62 7.85 5.23 -26.51
N LEU A 63 8.74 6.16 -26.15
CA LEU A 63 9.01 6.51 -24.75
C LEU A 63 7.79 7.17 -24.10
N HIS A 64 7.06 8.01 -24.83
CA HIS A 64 5.82 8.58 -24.35
C HIS A 64 4.77 7.48 -24.09
N GLU A 65 4.55 6.58 -25.05
CA GLU A 65 3.63 5.46 -24.91
C GLU A 65 4.00 4.56 -23.73
N ALA A 66 5.27 4.15 -23.61
CA ALA A 66 5.74 3.34 -22.49
C ALA A 66 5.54 4.04 -21.14
N ASN A 67 5.72 5.36 -21.07
CA ASN A 67 5.48 6.13 -19.85
C ASN A 67 3.98 6.18 -19.49
N THR A 68 3.10 6.33 -20.48
CA THR A 68 1.65 6.30 -20.23
C THR A 68 1.18 4.93 -19.73
N LEU A 69 1.68 3.84 -20.31
CA LEU A 69 1.40 2.48 -19.85
C LEU A 69 1.93 2.24 -18.44
N THR A 70 3.15 2.70 -18.15
CA THR A 70 3.74 2.58 -16.82
C THR A 70 2.94 3.35 -15.77
N ALA A 71 2.42 4.53 -16.12
CA ALA A 71 1.56 5.31 -15.22
C ALA A 71 0.24 4.57 -14.94
N ALA A 72 -0.43 4.06 -15.99
CA ALA A 72 -1.66 3.30 -15.85
C ALA A 72 -1.48 2.04 -14.99
N LEU A 73 -0.40 1.26 -15.21
CA LEU A 73 -0.11 0.08 -14.42
C LEU A 73 0.23 0.41 -12.95
N LYS A 74 0.88 1.54 -12.70
CA LYS A 74 1.11 2.03 -11.32
C LYS A 74 -0.20 2.38 -10.65
N ASP A 75 -1.10 3.06 -11.35
CA ASP A 75 -2.43 3.39 -10.82
C ASP A 75 -3.23 2.12 -10.49
N ASP A 76 -3.24 1.13 -11.40
CA ASP A 76 -3.89 -0.16 -11.17
C ASP A 76 -3.29 -0.92 -9.98
N LEU A 77 -1.96 -0.92 -9.84
CA LEU A 77 -1.27 -1.54 -8.72
C LEU A 77 -1.60 -0.84 -7.40
N THR A 78 -1.69 0.49 -7.38
CA THR A 78 -2.12 1.22 -6.18
C THR A 78 -3.58 0.92 -5.82
N LEU A 79 -4.45 0.79 -6.81
CA LEU A 79 -5.85 0.41 -6.61
C LEU A 79 -5.96 -1.01 -6.04
N ALA A 80 -5.20 -1.96 -6.60
CA ALA A 80 -5.15 -3.34 -6.13
C ALA A 80 -4.67 -3.41 -4.67
N HIS A 81 -3.59 -2.71 -4.31
CA HIS A 81 -3.11 -2.65 -2.93
C HIS A 81 -4.13 -2.06 -1.96
N ARG A 82 -4.84 -1.00 -2.35
CA ARG A 82 -5.94 -0.46 -1.54
C ARG A 82 -7.05 -1.49 -1.33
N ARG A 83 -7.39 -2.24 -2.38
CA ARG A 83 -8.43 -3.27 -2.31
C ARG A 83 -8.01 -4.43 -1.41
N ILE A 84 -6.76 -4.89 -1.51
CA ILE A 84 -6.19 -5.92 -0.65
C ILE A 84 -6.26 -5.48 0.80
N LYS A 85 -5.77 -4.28 1.12
CA LYS A 85 -5.81 -3.75 2.48
C LYS A 85 -7.24 -3.73 3.07
N VAL A 86 -8.23 -3.28 2.29
CA VAL A 86 -9.63 -3.30 2.72
C VAL A 86 -10.14 -4.71 2.99
N LEU A 87 -9.71 -5.70 2.21
CA LEU A 87 -10.10 -7.10 2.42
C LEU A 87 -9.41 -7.70 3.64
N GLU A 88 -8.13 -7.39 3.86
CA GLU A 88 -7.37 -7.80 5.04
C GLU A 88 -7.99 -7.22 6.32
N ASP A 89 -8.32 -5.92 6.33
CA ASP A 89 -8.98 -5.27 7.47
C ASP A 89 -10.34 -5.92 7.77
N ARG A 90 -11.09 -6.33 6.73
CA ARG A 90 -12.37 -7.04 6.88
C ARG A 90 -12.19 -8.46 7.37
N LEU A 91 -11.15 -9.16 6.92
CA LEU A 91 -10.83 -10.51 7.40
C LEU A 91 -10.43 -10.47 8.88
N ALA A 92 -9.56 -9.54 9.26
CA ALA A 92 -9.18 -9.35 10.66
C ALA A 92 -10.40 -9.09 11.55
N ALA A 93 -11.33 -8.23 11.12
CA ALA A 93 -12.57 -7.99 11.85
C ALA A 93 -13.46 -9.24 11.98
N LEU A 94 -13.50 -10.10 10.95
CA LEU A 94 -14.24 -11.36 11.01
C LEU A 94 -13.57 -12.37 11.94
N GLU A 95 -12.23 -12.50 11.89
CA GLU A 95 -11.47 -13.35 12.80
C GLU A 95 -11.68 -12.94 14.26
N ASP A 96 -11.65 -11.65 14.57
CA ASP A 96 -11.95 -11.15 15.91
C ASP A 96 -13.36 -11.55 16.37
N THR A 97 -14.37 -11.42 15.49
CA THR A 97 -15.74 -11.85 15.83
C THR A 97 -15.87 -13.36 15.99
N GLU A 98 -15.10 -14.16 15.25
CA GLU A 98 -15.10 -15.61 15.37
C GLU A 98 -14.42 -16.07 16.67
N VAL A 99 -13.31 -15.43 17.03
CA VAL A 99 -12.62 -15.64 18.31
C VAL A 99 -13.55 -15.29 19.46
N GLU A 100 -14.25 -14.15 19.40
CA GLU A 100 -15.27 -13.79 20.38
C GLU A 100 -16.34 -14.89 20.46
N ALA A 101 -16.94 -15.27 19.33
CA ALA A 101 -17.99 -16.29 19.28
C ALA A 101 -17.53 -17.66 19.83
N ALA A 102 -16.26 -18.03 19.62
CA ALA A 102 -15.69 -19.25 20.16
C ALA A 102 -15.66 -19.27 21.70
N VAL A 103 -15.33 -18.13 22.33
CA VAL A 103 -15.35 -18.00 23.80
C VAL A 103 -16.77 -18.19 24.33
N TYR A 104 -17.79 -17.58 23.71
CA TYR A 104 -19.19 -17.78 24.11
C TYR A 104 -19.66 -19.23 23.93
N ARG A 105 -19.30 -19.87 22.80
CA ARG A 105 -19.65 -21.28 22.55
C ARG A 105 -19.04 -22.23 23.59
N SER A 106 -17.85 -21.93 24.10
CA SER A 106 -17.18 -22.76 25.12
C SER A 106 -17.99 -22.90 26.43
N VAL A 107 -18.86 -21.95 26.73
CA VAL A 107 -19.77 -21.95 27.90
C VAL A 107 -21.23 -22.14 27.51
N GLY A 108 -21.51 -22.55 26.27
CA GLY A 108 -22.86 -22.84 25.78
C GLY A 108 -23.72 -21.60 25.51
N LEU A 109 -23.09 -20.45 25.24
CA LEU A 109 -23.77 -19.20 24.93
C LEU A 109 -23.54 -18.76 23.48
N ALA A 110 -24.43 -17.91 22.98
CA ALA A 110 -24.22 -17.15 21.76
C ALA A 110 -23.52 -15.82 22.10
N SER A 111 -22.72 -15.28 21.18
CA SER A 111 -22.08 -13.95 21.34
C SER A 111 -23.10 -12.83 21.55
N THR A 112 -24.31 -12.99 21.01
CA THR A 112 -25.43 -12.06 21.15
C THR A 112 -26.19 -12.18 22.49
N ALA A 113 -25.77 -13.06 23.40
CA ALA A 113 -26.49 -13.29 24.66
C ALA A 113 -26.52 -12.02 25.54
N HIS A 114 -27.69 -11.66 26.07
CA HIS A 114 -27.81 -10.48 26.94
C HIS A 114 -27.01 -10.65 28.25
N ALA A 115 -26.52 -9.56 28.84
CA ALA A 115 -25.69 -9.60 30.06
C ALA A 115 -26.36 -10.35 31.23
N VAL A 116 -27.68 -10.23 31.35
CA VAL A 116 -28.47 -10.98 32.34
C VAL A 116 -28.35 -12.49 32.13
N VAL A 117 -28.44 -12.96 30.88
CA VAL A 117 -28.31 -14.39 30.52
C VAL A 117 -26.90 -14.89 30.82
N VAL A 118 -25.87 -14.11 30.47
CA VAL A 118 -24.47 -14.44 30.80
C VAL A 118 -24.29 -14.58 32.32
N SER A 119 -24.84 -13.65 33.12
CA SER A 119 -24.75 -13.70 34.58
C SER A 119 -25.47 -14.90 35.19
N ALA A 120 -26.59 -15.30 34.61
CA ALA A 120 -27.37 -16.45 35.04
C ALA A 120 -26.66 -17.76 34.68
N ALA A 121 -26.16 -17.85 33.45
CA ALA A 121 -25.36 -18.98 32.97
C ALA A 121 -24.08 -19.16 33.79
N ARG A 122 -23.37 -18.07 34.12
CA ARG A 122 -22.19 -18.11 35.00
C ARG A 122 -22.53 -18.74 36.35
N ARG A 123 -23.58 -18.26 37.00
CA ARG A 123 -24.02 -18.77 38.30
C ARG A 123 -24.43 -20.25 38.22
N ALA A 124 -25.23 -20.61 37.23
CA ALA A 124 -25.69 -21.99 37.06
C ALA A 124 -24.54 -22.96 36.77
N LEU A 125 -23.66 -22.62 35.82
CA LEU A 125 -22.58 -23.48 35.36
C LEU A 125 -21.50 -23.65 36.44
N LEU A 126 -21.08 -22.57 37.11
CA LEU A 126 -20.09 -22.65 38.19
C LEU A 126 -20.64 -23.37 39.42
N HIS A 127 -21.93 -23.22 39.73
CA HIS A 127 -22.56 -23.97 40.81
C HIS A 127 -22.68 -25.47 40.50
N HIS A 128 -22.86 -25.84 39.23
CA HIS A 128 -22.90 -27.23 38.79
C HIS A 128 -21.51 -27.88 38.78
N LEU A 129 -20.48 -27.17 38.33
CA LEU A 129 -19.10 -27.65 38.23
C LEU A 129 -18.29 -27.50 39.53
N HIS A 130 -18.92 -27.12 40.65
CA HIS A 130 -18.21 -26.84 41.88
C HIS A 130 -17.52 -28.11 42.44
N PRO A 131 -16.20 -28.08 42.74
CA PRO A 131 -15.43 -29.27 43.14
C PRO A 131 -15.92 -29.92 44.44
N ASP A 132 -16.60 -29.17 45.31
CA ASP A 132 -17.20 -29.69 46.54
C ASP A 132 -18.39 -30.61 46.31
N ARG A 133 -19.04 -30.52 45.13
CA ARG A 133 -20.16 -31.40 44.76
C ARG A 133 -19.70 -32.69 44.10
N THR A 134 -18.39 -32.82 43.85
CA THR A 134 -17.81 -33.95 43.13
C THR A 134 -17.11 -34.91 44.10
N PRO A 135 -17.21 -36.24 43.90
CA PRO A 135 -16.48 -37.21 44.69
C PRO A 135 -14.96 -36.95 44.70
N PRO A 136 -14.23 -37.32 45.77
CA PRO A 136 -12.81 -37.02 45.92
C PRO A 136 -11.95 -37.48 44.73
N ALA A 137 -12.27 -38.65 44.17
CA ALA A 137 -11.57 -39.23 43.03
C ALA A 137 -11.65 -38.40 41.74
N GLN A 138 -12.66 -37.54 41.60
CA GLN A 138 -12.90 -36.71 40.41
C GLN A 138 -12.68 -35.22 40.70
N ARG A 139 -12.33 -34.85 41.94
CA ARG A 139 -12.22 -33.46 42.38
C ARG A 139 -11.17 -32.68 41.59
N ALA A 140 -10.05 -33.30 41.23
CA ALA A 140 -9.01 -32.65 40.42
C ALA A 140 -9.53 -32.23 39.04
N GLU A 141 -10.29 -33.12 38.38
CA GLU A 141 -10.89 -32.84 37.07
C GLU A 141 -12.03 -31.80 37.18
N ALA A 142 -12.82 -31.85 38.25
CA ALA A 142 -13.84 -30.83 38.51
C ALA A 142 -13.23 -29.44 38.74
N THR A 143 -12.14 -29.34 39.51
CA THR A 143 -11.40 -28.08 39.71
C THR A 143 -10.90 -27.53 38.37
N ARG A 144 -10.34 -28.38 37.51
CA ARG A 144 -9.87 -27.97 36.18
C ARG A 144 -11.03 -27.42 35.33
N ARG A 145 -12.16 -28.13 35.27
CA ARG A 145 -13.34 -27.68 34.51
C ARG A 145 -13.92 -26.38 35.06
N PHE A 146 -13.97 -26.24 36.38
CA PHE A 146 -14.41 -25.02 37.05
C PHE A 146 -13.52 -23.83 36.68
N GLN A 147 -12.20 -24.00 36.71
CA GLN A 147 -11.25 -22.96 36.33
C GLN A 147 -11.38 -22.55 34.86
N ILE A 148 -11.50 -23.52 33.94
CA ILE A 148 -11.71 -23.26 32.51
C ILE A 148 -13.00 -22.46 32.30
N ALA A 149 -14.11 -22.89 32.91
CA ALA A 149 -15.39 -22.21 32.79
C ALA A 149 -15.36 -20.80 33.39
N SER A 150 -14.73 -20.61 34.56
CA SER A 150 -14.59 -19.29 35.16
C SER A 150 -13.77 -18.34 34.28
N ALA A 151 -12.62 -18.81 33.78
CA ALA A 151 -11.76 -18.02 32.90
C ALA A 151 -12.48 -17.61 31.60
N ALA A 152 -13.30 -18.48 31.02
CA ALA A 152 -14.10 -18.15 29.85
C ALA A 152 -15.12 -17.02 30.15
N PHE A 153 -15.79 -17.05 31.31
CA PHE A 153 -16.68 -15.96 31.71
C PHE A 153 -15.95 -14.66 32.01
N ASP A 154 -14.78 -14.71 32.62
CA ASP A 154 -13.95 -13.53 32.85
C ASP A 154 -13.51 -12.92 31.51
N ARG A 155 -13.15 -13.76 30.53
CA ARG A 155 -12.84 -13.31 29.16
C ARG A 155 -14.04 -12.69 28.45
N ILE A 156 -15.25 -13.22 28.63
CA ILE A 156 -16.49 -12.61 28.10
C ILE A 156 -16.72 -11.21 28.69
N VAL A 157 -16.40 -11.02 29.99
CA VAL A 157 -16.51 -9.70 30.63
C VAL A 157 -15.50 -8.72 30.04
N GLU A 158 -14.27 -9.16 29.78
CA GLU A 158 -13.25 -8.34 29.11
C GLU A 158 -13.66 -7.94 27.69
N LEU A 159 -14.22 -8.85 26.90
CA LEU A 159 -14.67 -8.58 25.53
C LEU A 159 -15.83 -7.58 25.44
N ARG A 160 -16.54 -7.32 26.55
CA ARG A 160 -17.66 -6.37 26.62
C ARG A 160 -17.29 -4.99 27.17
N ARG A 161 -16.06 -4.80 27.64
CA ARG A 161 -15.58 -3.50 28.14
C ARG A 161 -15.06 -2.65 26.98
#